data_AF-A0A7W0L0M3-F1
#
_entry.id   AF-A0A7W0L0M3-F1
#
_cell.length_a   1.000
_cell.length_b   1.000
_cell.length_c   1.000
_cell.angle_alpha   90.00
_cell.angle_beta   90.00
_cell.angle_gamma   90.00
#
_symmetry.space_group_name_H-M   'P 1'
#
loop_
_entity.id
_entity.type
_entity.pdbx_description
1 polymer ?
#
loop_
_entity_poly.entity_id
_entity_poly.type
_entity_poly.pdbx_seq_one_letter_code
_entity_poly.pdbx_strand_id
1 'polypeptide(L)'
;LVVVVSLAYDVPSAIEWAVIGAVVYFLALFVPHLVYPEGMGFGDVKLALVMGLYLGWLATDRLSSVYLVVVSLMLGCVLGVVFGVAVRLVTRRDGAFPFGPALAAATVVVVVFSEPLVRNYLGV
;
A
#
# COMPACT_ATOMS: atom_id res chain seq x y z
N LEU A 1 -1.22 -6.03 17.25
CA LEU A 1 -2.48 -5.25 17.13
C LEU A 1 -3.49 -5.99 16.25
N VAL A 2 -3.23 -6.23 14.96
CA VAL A 2 -4.14 -6.96 14.05
C VAL A 2 -4.61 -8.31 14.63
N VAL A 3 -3.70 -9.16 15.09
CA VAL A 3 -4.05 -10.46 15.69
C VAL A 3 -4.94 -10.31 16.94
N VAL A 4 -4.64 -9.34 17.80
CA VAL A 4 -5.41 -9.10 19.04
C VAL A 4 -6.81 -8.60 18.73
N VAL A 5 -6.95 -7.71 17.73
CA VAL A 5 -8.23 -7.18 17.31
C VAL A 5 -9.05 -8.25 16.57
N SER A 6 -8.44 -9.02 15.66
CA SER A 6 -9.15 -10.11 14.97
C SER A 6 -9.69 -11.18 15.92
N LEU A 7 -8.96 -11.49 17.01
CA LEU A 7 -9.44 -12.39 18.06
C LEU A 7 -10.55 -11.77 18.92
N ALA A 8 -10.54 -10.45 19.12
CA ALA A 8 -11.59 -9.75 19.85
C ALA A 8 -12.91 -9.63 19.04
N TYR A 9 -12.81 -9.59 17.71
CA TYR A 9 -13.95 -9.49 16.79
C TYR A 9 -14.41 -10.85 16.21
N ASP A 10 -13.81 -11.97 16.63
CA ASP A 10 -14.12 -13.34 16.18
C ASP A 10 -14.07 -13.51 14.65
N VAL A 11 -13.13 -12.82 14.00
CA VAL A 11 -12.92 -12.83 12.53
C VAL A 11 -11.53 -13.36 12.18
N PRO A 12 -11.30 -14.69 12.31
CA PRO A 12 -9.99 -15.28 12.01
C PRO A 12 -9.59 -15.13 10.55
N SER A 13 -10.55 -15.07 9.62
CA SER A 13 -10.31 -14.83 8.18
C SER A 13 -9.65 -13.49 7.90
N ALA A 14 -9.90 -12.47 8.73
CA ALA A 14 -9.30 -11.15 8.56
C ALA A 14 -7.77 -11.17 8.77
N ILE A 15 -7.24 -12.14 9.52
CA ILE A 15 -5.78 -12.33 9.69
C ILE A 15 -5.18 -12.84 8.38
N GLU A 16 -5.84 -13.79 7.72
CA GLU A 16 -5.39 -14.34 6.44
C GLU A 16 -5.34 -13.24 5.37
N TRP A 17 -6.37 -12.40 5.29
CA TRP A 17 -6.42 -11.28 4.36
C TRP A 17 -5.36 -10.22 4.64
N ALA A 18 -5.11 -9.91 5.91
CA ALA A 18 -4.04 -9.02 6.34
C ALA A 18 -2.66 -9.54 5.93
N VAL A 19 -2.38 -10.82 6.16
CA VAL A 19 -1.10 -11.43 5.77
C VAL A 19 -0.94 -11.43 4.25
N ILE A 20 -1.99 -11.76 3.50
CA ILE A 20 -1.95 -11.71 2.03
C ILE A 20 -1.68 -10.28 1.55
N GLY A 21 -2.37 -9.29 2.09
CA GLY A 21 -2.14 -7.88 1.74
C GLY A 21 -0.71 -7.44 2.03
N ALA A 22 -0.18 -7.80 3.20
CA ALA A 22 1.20 -7.49 3.60
C ALA A 22 2.23 -8.11 2.65
N VAL A 23 2.08 -9.40 2.34
CA VAL A 23 3.00 -10.13 1.46
C VAL A 23 2.94 -9.59 0.04
N VAL A 24 1.74 -9.35 -0.49
CA VAL A 24 1.56 -8.85 -1.86
C VAL A 24 2.17 -7.46 -2.01
N TYR A 25 1.89 -6.54 -1.08
CA TYR A 25 2.45 -5.19 -1.14
C TYR A 25 3.98 -5.22 -0.95
N PHE A 26 4.48 -5.99 0.02
CA PHE A 26 5.91 -6.16 0.23
C PHE A 26 6.61 -6.69 -1.03
N LEU A 27 6.11 -7.76 -1.64
CA LEU A 27 6.70 -8.34 -2.84
C LEU A 27 6.63 -7.39 -4.03
N ALA A 28 5.53 -6.64 -4.17
CA ALA A 28 5.36 -5.66 -5.25
C ALA A 28 6.44 -4.57 -5.23
N LEU A 29 6.98 -4.22 -4.06
CA LEU A 29 8.08 -3.25 -3.93
C LEU A 29 9.45 -3.88 -3.72
N PHE A 30 9.51 -5.08 -3.15
CA PHE A 30 10.75 -5.82 -2.97
C PHE A 30 11.34 -6.28 -4.31
N VAL A 31 10.53 -6.74 -5.25
CA VAL A 31 11.01 -7.17 -6.57
C VAL A 31 11.68 -6.02 -7.34
N PRO A 32 11.08 -4.83 -7.50
CA PRO A 32 11.75 -3.68 -8.09
C PRO A 32 13.01 -3.25 -7.32
N HIS A 33 12.99 -3.31 -5.99
CA HIS A 33 14.15 -2.96 -5.16
C HIS A 33 15.33 -3.91 -5.39
N LEU A 34 15.08 -5.21 -5.64
CA LEU A 34 16.14 -6.16 -6.00
C LEU A 34 16.76 -5.86 -7.38
N VAL A 35 15.95 -5.39 -8.34
CA VAL A 35 16.43 -5.07 -9.69
C VAL A 35 17.17 -3.74 -9.73
N TYR A 36 16.69 -2.73 -8.99
CA TYR A 36 17.27 -1.38 -8.96
C TYR A 36 17.23 -0.78 -7.54
N PRO A 37 18.18 -1.17 -6.66
CA PRO A 37 18.19 -0.73 -5.26
C PRO A 37 18.49 0.76 -5.08
N GLU A 38 19.11 1.41 -6.07
CA GLU A 38 19.40 2.84 -6.05
C GLU A 38 18.14 3.72 -6.24
N GLY A 39 17.06 3.15 -6.78
CA GLY A 39 15.83 3.90 -7.06
C GLY A 39 14.87 4.03 -5.86
N MET A 40 14.98 3.15 -4.87
CA MET A 40 14.04 3.05 -3.75
C MET A 40 14.79 2.63 -2.48
N GLY A 41 14.56 3.35 -1.38
CA GLY A 41 15.12 2.97 -0.09
C GLY A 41 14.44 1.71 0.46
N PHE A 42 15.19 0.86 1.16
CA PHE A 42 14.62 -0.33 1.82
C PHE A 42 13.56 0.02 2.87
N GLY A 43 13.57 1.27 3.36
CA GLY A 43 12.50 1.79 4.21
C GLY A 43 11.13 1.76 3.54
N ASP A 44 11.04 2.05 2.24
CA ASP A 44 9.78 2.06 1.49
C ASP A 44 9.18 0.65 1.38
N VAL A 45 10.04 -0.36 1.20
CA VAL A 45 9.64 -1.77 1.17
C VAL A 45 9.11 -2.23 2.54
N LYS A 46 9.72 -1.79 3.64
CA LYS A 46 9.19 -2.05 5.00
C LYS A 46 7.86 -1.35 5.25
N LEU A 47 7.72 -0.10 4.78
CA LEU A 47 6.46 0.63 4.86
C LEU A 47 5.36 -0.10 4.08
N ALA A 48 5.67 -0.60 2.88
CA ALA A 48 4.77 -1.40 2.07
C ALA A 48 4.20 -2.61 2.82
N LEU A 49 5.03 -3.30 3.59
CA LEU A 49 4.61 -4.43 4.41
C LEU A 49 3.56 -4.02 5.45
N VAL A 50 3.80 -2.92 6.17
CA VAL A 50 2.87 -2.42 7.20
C VAL A 50 1.58 -1.90 6.56
N MET A 51 1.68 -1.19 5.44
CA MET A 51 0.52 -0.67 4.70
C MET A 51 -0.32 -1.80 4.12
N GLY A 52 0.31 -2.82 3.54
CA GLY A 52 -0.37 -4.02 3.04
C GLY A 52 -1.05 -4.81 4.13
N LEU A 53 -0.47 -4.90 5.32
CA LEU A 53 -1.10 -5.53 6.48
C LEU A 53 -2.42 -4.84 6.84
N TYR A 54 -2.42 -3.52 6.86
CA TYR A 54 -3.60 -2.73 7.21
C TYR A 54 -4.67 -2.77 6.12
N LEU A 55 -4.28 -2.64 4.85
CA LEU A 55 -5.20 -2.75 3.71
C LEU A 55 -5.82 -4.15 3.61
N GLY A 56 -5.03 -5.19 3.85
CA GLY A 56 -5.53 -6.56 3.85
C GLY A 56 -6.49 -6.84 5.00
N TRP A 57 -6.31 -6.18 6.16
CA TRP A 57 -7.24 -6.30 7.28
C TRP A 57 -8.62 -5.67 7.00
N LEU A 58 -8.66 -4.60 6.20
CA LEU A 58 -9.90 -3.94 5.76
C LEU A 58 -10.67 -4.72 4.70
N ALA A 59 -10.05 -5.75 4.10
CA ALA A 59 -10.67 -6.49 3.02
C ALA A 59 -11.63 -7.56 3.53
N THR A 60 -12.78 -7.67 2.87
CA THR A 60 -13.78 -8.72 3.14
C THR A 60 -13.34 -10.09 2.61
N ASP A 61 -12.63 -10.10 1.47
CA ASP A 61 -12.21 -11.30 0.73
C ASP A 61 -10.77 -11.20 0.23
N ARG A 62 -10.19 -12.36 -0.15
CA ARG A 62 -8.85 -12.46 -0.76
C ARG A 62 -8.63 -11.49 -1.91
N LEU A 63 -9.59 -11.43 -2.82
CA LEU A 63 -9.51 -10.63 -4.04
C LEU A 63 -9.55 -9.13 -3.72
N SER A 64 -10.41 -8.74 -2.78
CA SER A 64 -10.53 -7.37 -2.27
C SER A 64 -9.22 -6.90 -1.60
N SER A 65 -8.53 -7.79 -0.87
CA SER A 65 -7.22 -7.48 -0.26
C SER A 65 -6.17 -7.14 -1.32
N VAL A 66 -6.05 -7.99 -2.34
CA VAL A 66 -5.13 -7.74 -3.46
C VAL A 66 -5.53 -6.48 -4.24
N TYR A 67 -6.83 -6.29 -4.47
CA TYR A 67 -7.35 -5.12 -5.17
C TYR A 67 -7.00 -3.81 -4.46
N LEU A 68 -7.25 -3.70 -3.15
CA LEU A 68 -6.93 -2.50 -2.37
C LEU A 68 -5.43 -2.21 -2.38
N VAL A 69 -4.58 -3.23 -2.28
CA VAL A 69 -3.12 -3.10 -2.40
C VAL A 69 -2.72 -2.56 -3.76
N VAL A 70 -3.27 -3.10 -4.85
CA VAL A 70 -2.95 -2.66 -6.21
C VAL A 70 -3.40 -1.22 -6.45
N VAL A 71 -4.61 -0.86 -6.01
CA VAL A 71 -5.12 0.52 -6.12
C VAL A 71 -4.24 1.49 -5.32
N SER A 72 -3.84 1.11 -4.10
CA SER A 72 -2.94 1.91 -3.26
C SER A 72 -1.57 2.08 -3.92
N LEU A 73 -1.00 1.01 -4.46
CA LEU A 73 0.29 1.04 -5.14
C LEU A 73 0.23 1.94 -6.39
N MET A 74 -0.81 1.80 -7.22
CA MET A 74 -0.98 2.67 -8.40
C MET A 74 -1.13 4.14 -8.02
N LEU A 75 -1.98 4.45 -7.03
CA LEU A 75 -2.11 5.82 -6.52
C LEU A 75 -0.80 6.34 -5.94
N GLY A 76 -0.07 5.50 -5.21
CA GLY A 76 1.24 5.84 -4.63
C GLY A 76 2.28 6.14 -5.70
N CYS A 77 2.31 5.36 -6.77
CA CYS A 77 3.17 5.61 -7.94
C CYS A 77 2.81 6.93 -8.64
N VAL A 78 1.52 7.18 -8.89
CA VAL A 78 1.07 8.43 -9.52
C VAL A 78 1.41 9.64 -8.65
N LEU A 79 1.08 9.59 -7.37
CA LEU A 79 1.43 10.65 -6.41
C LEU A 79 2.95 10.83 -6.33
N GLY A 80 3.70 9.73 -6.27
CA GLY A 80 5.15 9.76 -6.26
C GLY A 80 5.70 10.51 -7.45
N VAL A 81 5.25 10.18 -8.67
CA VAL A 81 5.72 10.85 -9.89
C VAL A 81 5.33 12.33 -9.88
N VAL A 82 4.09 12.67 -9.53
CA VAL A 82 3.62 14.07 -9.48
C VAL A 82 4.44 14.87 -8.48
N PHE A 83 4.61 14.38 -7.25
CA PHE A 83 5.40 15.05 -6.22
C PHE A 83 6.88 15.11 -6.57
N GLY A 84 7.46 14.03 -7.10
CA GLY A 84 8.85 13.98 -7.52
C GLY A 84 9.16 14.97 -8.64
N VAL A 85 8.28 15.07 -9.64
CA VAL A 85 8.40 16.05 -10.73
C VAL A 85 8.21 17.47 -10.20
N ALA A 86 7.20 17.72 -9.35
CA ALA A 86 6.95 19.04 -8.78
C ALA A 86 8.16 19.54 -7.95
N VAL A 87 8.71 18.70 -7.07
CA VAL A 87 9.90 19.03 -6.28
C VAL A 87 11.11 19.29 -7.18
N ARG A 88 11.31 18.48 -8.22
CA ARG A 88 12.40 18.70 -9.18
C ARG A 88 12.27 20.05 -9.90
N LEU A 89 11.07 20.43 -10.31
CA LEU A 89 10.81 21.70 -10.99
C LEU A 89 11.04 22.90 -10.06
N VAL A 90 10.65 22.80 -8.79
CA VAL A 90 10.74 23.89 -7.81
C VAL A 90 12.17 24.04 -7.26
N THR A 91 12.80 22.93 -6.86
CA THR A 91 14.08 22.98 -6.13
C THR A 91 15.30 22.87 -7.06
N ARG A 92 15.14 22.40 -8.32
CA ARG A 92 16.23 22.12 -9.29
C ARG A 92 17.38 21.28 -8.72
N ARG A 93 17.14 20.55 -7.64
CA ARG A 93 18.10 19.62 -7.04
C ARG A 93 17.80 18.22 -7.52
N ASP A 94 18.84 17.50 -7.91
CA ASP A 94 18.80 16.05 -8.08
C ASP A 94 18.79 15.41 -6.68
N GLY A 95 17.63 15.47 -6.03
CA GLY A 95 17.38 14.84 -4.74
C GLY A 95 16.69 13.48 -4.89
N ALA A 96 16.85 12.61 -3.89
CA ALA A 96 16.20 11.31 -3.85
C ALA A 96 14.67 11.44 -3.95
N PHE A 97 14.06 10.60 -4.78
CA PHE A 97 12.63 10.57 -5.02
C PHE A 97 11.89 10.09 -3.75
N PRO A 98 11.01 10.90 -3.13
CA PRO A 98 10.35 10.52 -1.88
C PRO A 98 9.19 9.56 -2.15
N PHE A 99 9.50 8.27 -2.33
CA PHE A 99 8.52 7.24 -2.65
C PHE A 99 7.63 6.89 -1.45
N GLY A 100 8.23 6.77 -0.26
CA GLY A 100 7.53 6.44 0.99
C GLY A 100 6.36 7.37 1.36
N PRO A 101 6.54 8.71 1.39
CA PRO A 101 5.45 9.64 1.70
C PRO A 101 4.26 9.54 0.72
N ALA A 102 4.54 9.33 -0.57
CA ALA A 102 3.49 9.15 -1.58
C ALA A 102 2.73 7.83 -1.39
N LEU A 103 3.43 6.73 -1.09
CA LEU A 103 2.81 5.44 -0.74
C LEU A 103 1.94 5.55 0.51
N ALA A 104 2.42 6.23 1.55
CA ALA A 104 1.67 6.44 2.78
C ALA A 104 0.41 7.26 2.52
N ALA A 105 0.53 8.37 1.77
CA ALA A 105 -0.61 9.21 1.39
C ALA A 105 -1.65 8.41 0.58
N ALA A 106 -1.21 7.65 -0.42
CA ALA A 106 -2.09 6.78 -1.20
C ALA A 106 -2.77 5.71 -0.35
N THR A 107 -2.05 5.10 0.59
CA THR A 107 -2.63 4.12 1.51
C THR A 107 -3.71 4.75 2.38
N VAL A 108 -3.48 5.93 2.94
CA VAL A 108 -4.49 6.65 3.75
C VAL A 108 -5.74 6.93 2.91
N VAL A 109 -5.58 7.37 1.67
CA VAL A 109 -6.72 7.59 0.75
C VAL A 109 -7.49 6.28 0.55
N VAL A 110 -6.80 5.19 0.21
CA VAL A 110 -7.47 3.89 -0.01
C VAL A 110 -8.14 3.36 1.24
N VAL A 111 -7.56 3.57 2.42
CA VAL A 111 -8.17 3.21 3.71
C VAL A 111 -9.50 3.94 3.90
N VAL A 112 -9.52 5.26 3.67
CA VAL A 112 -10.73 6.09 3.83
C VAL A 112 -11.82 5.69 2.83
N PHE A 113 -11.44 5.33 1.61
CA PHE A 113 -12.36 4.93 0.54
C PHE A 113 -12.50 3.41 0.37
N SER A 114 -12.07 2.61 1.36
CA SER A 114 -12.03 1.15 1.23
C SER A 114 -13.41 0.53 1.04
N GLU A 115 -14.40 0.94 1.85
CA GLU A 115 -15.78 0.47 1.72
C GLU A 115 -16.39 0.71 0.32
N PRO A 116 -16.42 1.95 -0.22
CA PRO A 116 -16.99 2.17 -1.55
C PRO A 116 -16.17 1.49 -2.65
N LEU A 117 -14.86 1.35 -2.49
CA LEU A 117 -14.01 0.65 -3.46
C LEU A 117 -14.32 -0.85 -3.51
N VAL A 118 -14.43 -1.50 -2.36
CA VAL A 118 -14.77 -2.93 -2.26
C VAL A 118 -16.20 -3.17 -2.75
N ARG A 119 -17.13 -2.28 -2.39
CA ARG A 119 -18.52 -2.36 -2.82
C ARG A 119 -18.67 -2.28 -4.35
N ASN A 120 -18.00 -1.29 -4.97
CA ASN A 120 -17.98 -1.15 -6.42
C ASN A 120 -17.31 -2.35 -7.12
N TYR A 121 -16.24 -2.91 -6.52
CA TYR A 121 -15.58 -4.10 -7.05
C TYR A 121 -16.47 -5.34 -7.03
N LEU A 122 -17.26 -5.51 -5.97
CA LEU A 122 -18.22 -6.61 -5.81
C LEU A 122 -19.53 -6.39 -6.58
N GLY A 123 -19.76 -5.18 -7.11
CA GLY A 123 -20.95 -4.84 -7.91
C GLY A 123 -22.26 -4.79 -7.12
N VAL A 124 -22.20 -4.47 -5.81
CA VAL A 124 -23.36 -4.45 -4.87
C VAL A 124 -23.62 -3.08 -4.26
#